data_AF-A0A935HBZ2-F1
#
_entry.id   AF-A0A935HBZ2-F1
#
_cell.length_a   1.000
_cell.length_b   1.000
_cell.length_c   1.000
_cell.angle_alpha   90.00
_cell.angle_beta   90.00
_cell.angle_gamma   90.00
#
_symmetry.space_group_name_H-M   'P 1'
#
loop_
_entity.id
_entity.type
_entity.pdbx_description
1 polymer ?
#
loop_
_entity_poly.entity_id
_entity_poly.type
_entity_poly.pdbx_seq_one_letter_code
_entity_poly.pdbx_strand_id
1 'polypeptide(L)' 'MSLDVLALEQSLQRLEQADPRLAQVVELHFFGGLSFPEMSRVMNVTERTLFRDWRAARALIHDDLSRFDGANA' A
#
# COMPACT_ATOMS: atom_id res chain seq x y z
N MET A 1 19.19 -4.50 -8.39
CA MET A 1 18.32 -3.65 -7.57
C MET A 1 17.56 -4.57 -6.62
N SER A 2 18.14 -4.89 -5.47
CA SER A 2 17.45 -5.64 -4.42
C SER A 2 16.42 -4.70 -3.81
N LEU A 3 15.13 -5.01 -3.94
CA LEU A 3 14.11 -4.34 -3.16
C LEU A 3 14.42 -4.63 -1.70
N ASP A 4 14.82 -3.61 -0.95
CA ASP A 4 15.05 -3.78 0.48
C ASP A 4 13.69 -4.01 1.15
N VAL A 5 13.47 -5.27 1.55
CA VAL A 5 12.24 -5.69 2.23
C VAL A 5 12.01 -4.85 3.48
N LEU A 6 13.09 -4.43 4.16
CA LEU A 6 12.99 -3.57 5.33
C LEU A 6 12.49 -2.16 4.97
N ALA A 7 12.96 -1.59 3.86
CA ALA A 7 12.49 -0.29 3.40
C ALA A 7 11.00 -0.34 3.02
N LEU A 8 10.54 -1.44 2.42
CA LEU A 8 9.13 -1.65 2.12
C LEU A 8 8.28 -1.77 3.39
N GLU A 9 8.72 -2.54 4.38
CA GLU A 9 8.04 -2.66 5.67
C GLU A 9 7.92 -1.31 6.38
N GLN A 10 8.99 -0.51 6.41
CA GLN A 10 8.97 0.84 6.97
C GLN A 10 8.03 1.78 6.21
N SER A 11 8.00 1.68 4.88
CA SER A 11 7.09 2.45 4.04
C SER A 11 5.62 2.11 4.33
N LEU A 12 5.32 0.82 4.50
CA LEU A 12 4.00 0.34 4.90
C LEU A 12 3.60 0.85 6.29
N GLN A 13 4.50 0.81 7.28
CA GLN A 13 4.22 1.36 8.61
C GLN A 13 3.94 2.87 8.56
N ARG A 14 4.68 3.62 7.74
CA ARG A 14 4.41 5.06 7.54
C ARG A 14 3.07 5.29 6.84
N LEU A 15 2.73 4.47 5.85
CA LEU A 15 1.43 4.53 5.19
C LEU A 15 0.29 4.25 6.16
N GLU A 16 0.44 3.25 7.04
CA GLU A 16 -0.56 2.91 8.06
C GLU A 16 -0.79 4.06 9.03
N GLN A 17 0.28 4.74 9.46
CA GLN A 17 0.16 5.92 10.32
C GLN A 17 -0.50 7.12 9.63
N ALA A 18 -0.24 7.32 8.34
CA ALA A 18 -0.78 8.44 7.58
C ALA A 18 -2.22 8.21 7.11
N ASP A 19 -2.50 7.02 6.58
CA ASP A 19 -3.81 6.59 6.11
C ASP A 19 -3.99 5.06 6.32
N PRO A 20 -4.56 4.65 7.48
CA PRO A 20 -4.78 3.25 7.81
C PRO A 20 -5.61 2.50 6.76
N ARG A 21 -6.50 3.20 6.04
CA ARG A 21 -7.36 2.60 5.03
C ARG A 21 -6.55 2.20 3.80
N LEU A 22 -5.57 3.02 3.39
CA LEU A 22 -4.69 2.68 2.27
C LEU A 22 -3.77 1.50 2.62
N ALA A 23 -3.24 1.47 3.86
CA ALA A 23 -2.46 0.34 4.34
C ALA A 23 -3.28 -0.96 4.33
N GLN A 24 -4.52 -0.92 4.84
CA GLN A 24 -5.42 -2.08 4.84
C GLN A 24 -5.70 -2.60 3.41
N VAL A 25 -5.84 -1.72 2.42
CA VAL A 25 -6.00 -2.12 1.02
C VAL A 25 -4.76 -2.87 0.53
N VAL A 26 -3.56 -2.44 0.91
CA VAL A 26 -2.31 -3.14 0.54
C VAL A 26 -2.20 -4.48 1.25
N GLU A 27 -2.51 -4.54 2.54
CA GLU A 27 -2.55 -5.79 3.31
C GLU A 27 -3.47 -6.82 2.67
N LEU A 28 -4.72 -6.47 2.39
CA LEU A 28 -5.69 -7.41 1.84
C LEU A 28 -5.33 -7.85 0.42
N HIS A 29 -4.88 -6.94 -0.44
CA HIS A 29 -4.61 -7.26 -1.83
C HIS A 29 -3.26 -7.94 -2.05
N PHE A 30 -2.20 -7.40 -1.45
CA PHE A 30 -0.83 -7.85 -1.69
C PHE A 30 -0.43 -9.02 -0.77
N PHE A 31 -0.78 -8.94 0.52
CA PHE A 31 -0.41 -9.99 1.49
C PHE A 31 -1.51 -11.04 1.65
N GLY A 32 -2.79 -10.60 1.65
CA GLY A 32 -3.94 -11.49 1.74
C GLY A 32 -4.32 -12.16 0.41
N GLY A 33 -3.86 -11.62 -0.72
CA GLY A 33 -4.17 -12.13 -2.05
C GLY A 33 -5.63 -11.96 -2.47
N LEU A 34 -6.40 -11.11 -1.79
CA LEU A 34 -7.82 -10.89 -2.10
C LEU A 34 -7.97 -10.09 -3.40
N SER A 35 -8.95 -10.44 -4.21
CA SER A 35 -9.39 -9.65 -5.35
C SER A 35 -10.19 -8.41 -4.92
N PHE A 36 -10.31 -7.41 -5.81
CA PHE A 36 -11.13 -6.22 -5.54
C PHE A 36 -12.60 -6.52 -5.17
N PRO A 37 -13.29 -7.48 -5.82
CA PRO A 37 -14.63 -7.90 -5.39
C PRO A 37 -14.67 -8.46 -3.97
N GLU A 38 -13.67 -9.27 -3.56
CA GLU A 38 -13.60 -9.82 -2.20
C GLU A 38 -13.32 -8.72 -1.17
N MET A 39 -12.37 -7.84 -1.46
CA MET A 39 -12.07 -6.68 -0.62
C MET A 39 -13.28 -5.75 -0.48
N SER A 40 -14.09 -5.59 -1.54
CA SER A 40 -15.28 -4.74 -1.51
C SER A 40 -16.29 -5.20 -0.45
N ARG A 41 -16.40 -6.52 -0.26
CA ARG A 41 -17.25 -7.15 0.74
C ARG A 41 -16.67 -7.02 2.14
N VAL A 42 -15.35 -7.19 2.28
CA VAL A 42 -14.64 -7.08 3.57
C VAL A 42 -14.67 -5.65 4.11
N MET A 43 -14.37 -4.67 3.24
CA MET A 43 -14.25 -3.26 3.62
C MET A 43 -15.56 -2.47 3.47
N ASN A 44 -16.62 -3.10 2.95
CA ASN A 44 -17.93 -2.50 2.69
C ASN A 44 -17.85 -1.19 1.87
N VAL A 45 -17.08 -1.22 0.78
CA VAL A 45 -16.89 -0.09 -0.14
C VAL A 45 -16.95 -0.58 -1.58
N THR A 46 -17.17 0.32 -2.54
CA THR A 46 -17.23 -0.09 -3.95
C THR A 46 -15.85 -0.48 -4.48
N GLU A 47 -15.80 -1.40 -5.45
CA GLU A 47 -14.56 -1.74 -6.17
C GLU A 47 -13.88 -0.50 -6.76
N ARG A 48 -14.66 0.46 -7.29
CA ARG A 48 -14.14 1.73 -7.80
C ARG A 48 -13.37 2.50 -6.74
N THR A 49 -13.88 2.53 -5.50
CA THR A 49 -13.18 3.16 -4.38
C THR A 49 -11.89 2.43 -4.08
N LEU A 50 -11.91 1.09 -4.04
CA LEU A 50 -10.71 0.28 -3.81
C LEU A 50 -9.66 0.43 -4.92
N PHE A 51 -10.05 0.55 -6.18
CA PHE A 51 -9.12 0.84 -7.27
C PHE A 51 -8.40 2.17 -7.07
N ARG A 52 -9.13 3.20 -6.63
CA ARG A 52 -8.55 4.51 -6.31
C ARG A 52 -7.61 4.42 -5.12
N ASP A 53 -8.04 3.76 -4.06
CA ASP A 53 -7.27 3.59 -2.84
C ASP A 53 -5.98 2.78 -3.13
N TRP A 54 -6.08 1.68 -3.88
CA TRP A 54 -4.93 0.89 -4.33
C TRP A 54 -3.93 1.70 -5.15
N ARG A 55 -4.43 2.51 -6.11
CA ARG A 55 -3.58 3.39 -6.91
C ARG A 55 -2.86 4.42 -6.04
N ALA A 56 -3.55 5.01 -5.07
CA ALA A 56 -2.98 5.98 -4.14
C ALA A 56 -1.91 5.34 -3.25
N ALA A 57 -2.22 4.19 -2.63
CA ALA A 57 -1.29 3.44 -1.78
C ALA A 57 0.01 3.10 -2.51
N ARG A 58 -0.08 2.57 -3.74
CA ARG A 58 1.09 2.29 -4.58
C ARG A 58 1.92 3.52 -4.91
N ALA A 59 1.26 4.65 -5.21
CA ALA A 59 1.96 5.89 -5.52
C ALA A 59 2.71 6.44 -4.30
N LEU A 60 2.10 6.38 -3.11
CA LEU A 60 2.71 6.82 -1.86
C LEU A 60 3.89 5.94 -1.46
N ILE A 61 3.75 4.62 -1.52
CA ILE A 61 4.85 3.68 -1.23
C ILE A 61 6.01 3.92 -2.22
N HIS A 62 5.69 4.12 -3.51
CA HIS A 62 6.73 4.40 -4.49
C HIS A 62 7.47 5.72 -4.20
N ASP A 63 6.75 6.82 -3.91
CA ASP A 63 7.35 8.10 -3.57
C ASP A 63 8.24 8.00 -2.31
N ASP A 64 7.75 7.31 -1.28
CA ASP A 64 8.46 7.12 -0.02
C ASP A 64 9.74 6.29 -0.20
N LEU A 65 9.68 5.20 -0.97
CA LEU A 65 10.86 4.39 -1.30
C LEU A 65 11.86 5.16 -2.17
N SER A 66 11.40 5.96 -3.13
CA SER A 66 12.27 6.81 -3.94
C SER A 66 12.99 7.89 -3.12
N ARG A 67 12.35 8.42 -2.06
CA ARG A 67 13.01 9.32 -1.11
C ARG A 67 14.06 8.61 -0.26
N PHE A 68 13.82 7.34 0.09
CA PHE A 68 14.73 6.53 0.91
C PHE A 68 16.01 6.14 0.15
N ASP A 69 15.88 5.80 -1.14
CA ASP A 69 17.03 5.49 -2.02
C ASP A 69 17.95 6.72 -2.19
N GLY A 70 17.37 7.92 -2.30
CA GLY A 70 18.13 9.18 -2.36
C GLY A 70 18.78 9.61 -1.04
N ALA A 71 18.37 9.04 0.11
CA ALA A 71 18.94 9.33 1.42
C ALA A 71 20.08 8.37 1.82
N ASN A 72 20.22 7.25 1.12
CA ASN A 72 21.30 6.26 1.29
C ASN A 72 22.38 6.33 0.19
N ALA A 73 22.31 7.34 -0.69
CA ALA A 73 23.27 7.59 -1.77
C ALA A 73 24.29 8.69 -1.40
#